data_AF-A0A9P9QP55-F1
#
_entry.id   AF-A0A9P9QP55-F1
#
_cell.length_a   1.000
_cell.length_b   1.000
_cell.length_c   1.000
_cell.angle_alpha   90.00
_cell.angle_beta   90.00
_cell.angle_gamma   90.00
#
_symmetry.space_group_name_H-M   'P 1'
#
loop_
_entity.id
_entity.type
_entity.pdbx_description
1 polymer ?
#
loop_
_entity_poly.entity_id
_entity_poly.type
_entity_poly.pdbx_seq_one_letter_code
_entity_poly.pdbx_strand_id
1 'polypeptide(L)'
;MDANTLYKNVYTSDEQDHEEALSTTEVDESLMGDEKPLQHRRISKKQLCMEAFQSYRWILDTTLLLIIITLLLLLRHEWRQQKIPPASWQVGGDYTGAGPIFPTHTQTFTSSPLFAPLNTTQFLDPSTLTLWNTLMPPGTGLPTPDPTHTFFTTSMTHQLHCVYMMARIFSGVVLNTTEAIQEGLLPDDWHFHFMHCVDYMRQAVMCGADLAMEPHEPDDLEEGKLDAAWGARHVCKDYGVVTKYLGDQITDGARVVLAIDD
;
A
#
# COMPACT_ATOMS: atom_id res chain seq x y z
N MET A 1 37.05 -0.37 -9.67
CA MET A 1 36.83 1.06 -9.40
C MET A 1 35.46 1.14 -8.78
N ASP A 2 35.46 1.30 -7.47
CA ASP A 2 34.32 0.98 -6.63
C ASP A 2 33.62 2.27 -6.18
N ALA A 3 32.30 2.22 -6.06
CA ALA A 3 31.49 3.33 -5.57
C ALA A 3 30.20 2.83 -4.91
N ASN A 4 30.31 1.86 -3.99
CA ASN A 4 29.19 1.37 -3.19
C ASN A 4 29.46 1.56 -1.69
N THR A 5 29.23 2.77 -1.16
CA THR A 5 29.31 3.02 0.29
C THR A 5 28.59 4.31 0.72
N LEU A 6 27.39 4.19 1.32
CA LEU A 6 26.90 5.21 2.28
C LEU A 6 25.87 4.64 3.28
N TYR A 7 26.28 3.67 4.09
CA TYR A 7 25.62 3.38 5.37
C TYR A 7 26.64 3.51 6.50
N LYS A 8 26.33 4.40 7.46
CA LYS A 8 27.19 4.76 8.61
C LYS A 8 26.36 5.58 9.60
N ASN A 9 26.33 5.37 10.91
CA ASN A 9 26.73 4.25 11.79
C ASN A 9 25.89 4.37 13.07
N VAL A 10 25.49 3.25 13.68
CA VAL A 10 25.27 3.19 15.14
C VAL A 10 25.86 1.87 15.64
N TYR A 11 26.69 1.94 16.67
CA TYR A 11 27.28 0.77 17.34
C TYR A 11 26.40 0.32 18.52
N THR A 12 26.27 -0.99 18.69
CA THR A 12 26.41 -1.65 19.99
C THR A 12 27.20 -2.95 19.76
N SER A 13 28.21 -3.19 20.59
CA SER A 13 28.83 -4.52 20.77
C SER A 13 27.81 -5.44 21.50
N ASP A 14 27.94 -6.76 21.51
CA ASP A 14 29.02 -7.51 22.16
C ASP A 14 29.35 -8.83 21.45
N GLU A 15 30.59 -9.30 21.60
CA GLU A 15 31.08 -10.58 21.08
C GLU A 15 30.75 -11.75 22.02
N GLN A 16 30.86 -12.97 21.49
CA GLN A 16 30.37 -14.20 22.10
C GLN A 16 31.54 -15.11 22.51
N ASP A 17 32.00 -14.97 23.74
CA ASP A 17 33.04 -15.84 24.32
C ASP A 17 32.43 -17.01 25.12
N HIS A 18 32.80 -18.22 24.73
CA HIS A 18 32.79 -19.44 25.56
C HIS A 18 34.24 -19.80 25.90
N GLU A 19 34.53 -20.09 27.16
CA GLU A 19 35.63 -20.97 27.62
C GLU A 19 35.25 -21.48 29.04
N GLU A 20 35.87 -22.58 29.49
CA GLU A 20 35.60 -23.20 30.80
C GLU A 20 36.74 -22.95 31.83
N ALA A 21 36.76 -23.72 32.93
CA ALA A 21 37.83 -23.81 33.96
C ALA A 21 37.96 -22.63 34.96
N LEU A 22 38.24 -22.83 36.25
CA LEU A 22 38.53 -24.07 37.02
C LEU A 22 38.18 -23.93 38.53
N SER A 23 38.17 -25.08 39.22
CA SER A 23 37.95 -25.31 40.67
C SER A 23 38.99 -24.60 41.59
N THR A 24 38.84 -24.48 42.92
CA THR A 24 38.03 -25.22 43.93
C THR A 24 37.22 -24.24 44.83
N THR A 25 36.59 -24.54 45.99
CA THR A 25 36.55 -25.67 46.97
C THR A 25 35.15 -25.63 47.67
N GLU A 26 34.74 -26.32 48.76
CA GLU A 26 35.30 -27.17 49.84
C GLU A 26 34.42 -28.43 50.07
N VAL A 27 34.88 -29.42 50.86
CA VAL A 27 34.10 -30.61 51.31
C VAL A 27 34.52 -31.00 52.74
N ASP A 28 33.54 -31.27 53.61
CA ASP A 28 33.66 -32.00 54.89
C ASP A 28 32.23 -32.52 55.20
N GLU A 29 31.85 -33.76 54.90
CA GLU A 29 32.27 -35.05 55.47
C GLU A 29 32.00 -35.20 56.98
N SER A 30 31.11 -36.12 57.33
CA SER A 30 31.11 -36.84 58.61
C SER A 30 30.25 -38.10 58.50
N LEU A 31 30.86 -39.24 58.83
CA LEU A 31 30.25 -40.57 58.71
C LEU A 31 29.28 -40.89 59.86
N MET A 32 28.55 -42.00 59.71
CA MET A 32 27.67 -42.51 60.75
C MET A 32 28.47 -43.03 61.96
N GLY A 33 28.08 -42.58 63.15
CA GLY A 33 28.40 -43.19 64.45
C GLY A 33 27.11 -43.32 65.26
N ASP A 34 26.97 -44.39 66.04
CA ASP A 34 25.78 -44.67 66.85
C ASP A 34 25.91 -44.03 68.26
N GLU A 35 24.98 -44.41 69.15
CA GLU A 35 24.83 -44.06 70.57
C GLU A 35 23.91 -42.85 70.87
N LYS A 36 22.70 -43.21 71.34
CA LYS A 36 21.77 -42.29 72.02
C LYS A 36 22.18 -42.17 73.48
N PRO A 37 21.97 -41.00 74.10
CA PRO A 37 20.87 -40.97 75.06
C PRO A 37 20.01 -39.70 75.05
N LEU A 38 18.70 -39.92 75.27
CA LEU A 38 17.71 -39.03 75.91
C LEU A 38 18.03 -37.53 76.04
N GLN A 39 17.43 -36.69 75.19
CA GLN A 39 17.18 -35.28 75.52
C GLN A 39 15.79 -34.80 75.04
N HIS A 40 15.24 -33.81 75.74
CA HIS A 40 13.85 -33.38 75.60
C HIS A 40 13.51 -32.81 74.21
N ARG A 41 12.47 -33.35 73.55
CA ARG A 41 11.89 -32.81 72.31
C ARG A 41 11.16 -31.48 72.55
N ARG A 42 11.91 -30.39 72.72
CA ARG A 42 11.37 -29.03 72.81
C ARG A 42 11.15 -28.47 71.40
N ILE A 43 10.04 -28.88 70.76
CA ILE A 43 9.66 -28.40 69.41
C ILE A 43 9.69 -26.88 69.39
N SER A 44 10.52 -26.30 68.52
CA SER A 44 10.66 -24.85 68.45
C SER A 44 9.46 -24.25 67.74
N LYS A 45 8.87 -23.18 68.31
CA LYS A 45 7.78 -22.43 67.65
C LYS A 45 8.17 -21.93 66.25
N LYS A 46 9.48 -21.77 65.97
CA LYS A 46 10.00 -21.45 64.63
C LYS A 46 9.72 -22.55 63.61
N GLN A 47 9.81 -23.83 63.97
CA GLN A 47 9.59 -24.96 63.03
C GLN A 47 8.12 -25.04 62.61
N LEU A 48 7.19 -25.00 63.57
CA LEU A 48 5.76 -24.95 63.29
C LEU A 48 5.36 -23.74 62.44
N CYS A 49 6.01 -22.58 62.66
CA CYS A 49 5.77 -21.39 61.85
C CYS A 49 6.36 -21.52 60.42
N MET A 50 7.50 -22.19 60.25
CA MET A 50 8.10 -22.48 58.94
C MET A 50 7.26 -23.50 58.15
N GLU A 51 6.76 -24.55 58.79
CA GLU A 51 5.86 -25.54 58.18
C GLU A 51 4.56 -24.89 57.70
N ALA A 52 3.97 -24.01 58.53
CA ALA A 52 2.80 -23.20 58.13
C ALA A 52 3.11 -22.22 56.99
N PHE A 53 4.30 -21.61 56.98
CA PHE A 53 4.71 -20.71 55.89
C PHE A 53 4.96 -21.47 54.58
N GLN A 54 5.48 -22.69 54.65
CA GLN A 54 5.63 -23.59 53.49
C GLN A 54 4.27 -24.06 52.96
N SER A 55 3.30 -24.41 53.81
CA SER A 55 1.96 -24.80 53.36
C SER A 55 1.21 -23.66 52.66
N TYR A 56 1.38 -22.42 53.14
CA TYR A 56 0.78 -21.24 52.51
C TYR A 56 1.54 -20.76 51.26
N ARG A 57 2.83 -21.08 51.13
CA ARG A 57 3.64 -20.72 49.96
C ARG A 57 3.10 -21.32 48.68
N TRP A 58 2.68 -22.59 48.68
CA TRP A 58 2.04 -23.21 47.50
C TRP A 58 0.72 -22.51 47.10
N ILE A 59 -0.02 -21.95 48.07
CA ILE A 59 -1.25 -21.18 47.81
C ILE A 59 -0.91 -19.82 47.17
N LEU A 60 0.16 -19.16 47.62
CA LEU A 60 0.65 -17.91 47.02
C LEU A 60 1.21 -18.14 45.61
N ASP A 61 2.03 -19.19 45.42
CA ASP A 61 2.64 -19.51 44.13
C ASP A 61 1.56 -19.92 43.09
N THR A 62 0.54 -20.69 43.50
CA THR A 62 -0.58 -21.06 42.60
C THR A 62 -1.53 -19.90 42.29
N THR A 63 -1.85 -19.04 43.25
CA THR A 63 -2.67 -17.84 42.98
C THR A 63 -1.95 -16.83 42.08
N LEU A 64 -0.64 -16.62 42.28
CA LEU A 64 0.18 -15.80 41.39
C LEU A 64 0.24 -16.39 39.98
N LEU A 65 0.41 -17.70 39.83
CA LEU A 65 0.42 -18.38 38.53
C LEU A 65 -0.93 -18.21 37.79
N LEU A 66 -2.06 -18.34 38.50
CA LEU A 66 -3.39 -18.13 37.92
C LEU A 66 -3.61 -16.67 37.48
N ILE A 67 -3.10 -15.69 38.21
CA ILE A 67 -3.12 -14.28 37.82
C ILE A 67 -2.29 -14.07 36.55
N ILE A 68 -1.06 -14.61 36.49
CA ILE A 68 -0.19 -14.51 35.31
C ILE A 68 -0.83 -15.18 34.09
N ILE A 69 -1.40 -16.38 34.23
CA ILE A 69 -2.12 -17.06 33.14
C ILE A 69 -3.32 -16.22 32.67
N THR A 70 -4.07 -15.61 33.60
CA THR A 70 -5.23 -14.77 33.27
C THR A 70 -4.80 -13.50 32.53
N LEU A 71 -3.73 -12.83 32.97
CA LEU A 71 -3.15 -11.67 32.28
C LEU A 71 -2.62 -12.04 30.88
N LEU A 72 -1.94 -13.18 30.73
CA LEU A 72 -1.48 -13.68 29.43
C LEU A 72 -2.65 -14.05 28.51
N LEU A 73 -3.76 -14.59 29.04
CA LEU A 73 -4.98 -14.86 28.28
C LEU A 73 -5.71 -13.57 27.88
N LEU A 74 -5.73 -12.55 28.73
CA LEU A 74 -6.27 -11.22 28.42
C LEU A 74 -5.42 -10.53 27.34
N LEU A 75 -4.10 -10.47 27.50
CA LEU A 75 -3.18 -9.93 26.48
C LEU A 75 -3.28 -10.69 25.15
N ARG A 76 -3.41 -12.02 25.19
CA ARG A 76 -3.62 -12.84 23.98
C ARG A 76 -5.02 -12.68 23.38
N HIS A 77 -6.02 -12.31 24.18
CA HIS A 77 -7.35 -11.96 23.72
C HIS A 77 -7.34 -10.58 23.07
N GLU A 78 -6.77 -9.56 23.71
CA GLU A 78 -6.58 -8.22 23.16
C GLU A 78 -5.75 -8.26 21.87
N TRP A 79 -4.64 -9.00 21.83
CA TRP A 79 -3.84 -9.16 20.61
C TRP A 79 -4.56 -9.93 19.49
N ARG A 80 -5.56 -10.77 19.83
CA ARG A 80 -6.47 -11.40 18.85
C ARG A 80 -7.64 -10.49 18.43
N GLN A 81 -8.03 -9.55 19.28
CA GLN A 81 -9.05 -8.51 19.03
C GLN A 81 -8.46 -7.31 18.27
N GLN A 82 -7.14 -7.07 18.35
CA GLN A 82 -6.37 -6.14 17.53
C GLN A 82 -6.22 -6.64 16.07
N LYS A 83 -7.33 -7.06 15.48
CA LYS A 83 -7.54 -7.17 14.03
C LYS A 83 -8.21 -5.90 13.47
N ILE A 84 -7.89 -4.75 14.04
CA ILE A 84 -7.98 -3.47 13.34
C ILE A 84 -6.64 -3.34 12.60
N PRO A 85 -6.54 -3.68 11.30
CA PRO A 85 -5.33 -3.35 10.56
C PRO A 85 -5.14 -1.83 10.57
N PRO A 86 -3.89 -1.31 10.59
CA PRO A 86 -3.67 0.08 10.23
C PRO A 86 -4.30 0.30 8.84
N ALA A 87 -5.12 1.35 8.70
CA ALA A 87 -6.09 1.50 7.62
C ALA A 87 -5.51 1.08 6.27
N SER A 88 -5.94 -0.09 5.77
CA SER A 88 -5.19 -0.82 4.74
C SER A 88 -5.26 -0.05 3.43
N TRP A 89 -4.17 0.64 3.07
CA TRP A 89 -4.08 1.44 1.85
C TRP A 89 -4.52 0.61 0.64
N GLN A 90 -5.63 1.03 0.03
CA GLN A 90 -6.02 0.52 -1.27
C GLN A 90 -5.08 1.14 -2.32
N VAL A 91 -4.55 0.34 -3.25
CA VAL A 91 -3.75 0.83 -4.38
C VAL A 91 -4.51 1.92 -5.13
N GLY A 92 -3.83 3.01 -5.53
CA GLY A 92 -4.48 4.19 -6.11
C GLY A 92 -5.52 4.86 -5.19
N GLY A 93 -5.38 4.71 -3.87
CA GLY A 93 -6.17 5.41 -2.86
C GLY A 93 -5.49 6.69 -2.37
N ASP A 94 -6.07 7.30 -1.34
CA ASP A 94 -5.47 8.44 -0.64
C ASP A 94 -4.29 7.98 0.24
N TYR A 95 -3.10 8.56 0.02
CA TYR A 95 -1.88 8.22 0.77
C TYR A 95 -1.99 8.57 2.27
N THR A 96 -2.82 9.54 2.64
CA THR A 96 -3.08 9.90 4.04
C THR A 96 -3.96 8.87 4.75
N GLY A 97 -4.67 8.02 4.01
CA GLY A 97 -5.68 7.10 4.53
C GLY A 97 -6.99 7.75 4.97
N ALA A 98 -7.20 9.05 4.70
CA ALA A 98 -8.45 9.74 5.03
C ALA A 98 -9.57 9.50 4.00
N GLY A 99 -9.21 9.38 2.71
CA GLY A 99 -10.15 9.04 1.63
C GLY A 99 -10.76 7.63 1.75
N PRO A 100 -11.92 7.39 1.11
CA PRO A 100 -12.64 6.13 1.23
C PRO A 100 -11.94 4.96 0.53
N ILE A 101 -12.19 3.74 1.03
CA ILE A 101 -11.89 2.50 0.31
C ILE A 101 -13.03 2.25 -0.68
N PHE A 102 -12.72 2.15 -1.97
CA PHE A 102 -13.70 1.89 -3.02
C PHE A 102 -14.00 0.39 -3.15
N PRO A 103 -15.24 -0.01 -3.52
CA PRO A 103 -15.50 -1.39 -3.92
C PRO A 103 -14.68 -1.74 -5.18
N THR A 104 -14.36 -3.02 -5.33
CA THR A 104 -13.63 -3.55 -6.49
C THR A 104 -14.42 -4.66 -7.17
N HIS A 105 -14.23 -4.80 -8.49
CA HIS A 105 -14.83 -5.85 -9.31
C HIS A 105 -13.81 -6.38 -10.31
N THR A 106 -14.08 -7.56 -10.88
CA THR A 106 -13.28 -8.04 -12.01
C THR A 106 -13.81 -7.43 -13.31
N GLN A 107 -12.98 -6.68 -14.03
CA GLN A 107 -13.30 -6.15 -15.35
C GLN A 107 -12.59 -6.97 -16.42
N THR A 108 -13.27 -7.24 -17.54
CA THR A 108 -12.59 -7.67 -18.77
C THR A 108 -12.35 -6.44 -19.64
N PHE A 109 -11.12 -6.27 -20.13
CA PHE A 109 -10.77 -5.19 -21.05
C PHE A 109 -11.20 -5.55 -22.48
N THR A 110 -11.72 -4.56 -23.20
CA THR A 110 -12.24 -4.70 -24.57
C THR A 110 -11.88 -3.48 -25.39
N SER A 111 -11.34 -3.68 -26.60
CA SER A 111 -11.08 -2.58 -27.54
C SER A 111 -12.38 -1.83 -27.88
N SER A 112 -12.31 -0.50 -27.94
CA SER A 112 -13.42 0.37 -28.34
C SER A 112 -12.93 1.44 -29.32
N PRO A 113 -13.17 1.28 -30.64
CA PRO A 113 -12.74 2.24 -31.66
C PRO A 113 -13.51 3.57 -31.62
N LEU A 114 -14.44 3.73 -30.67
CA LEU A 114 -15.12 5.00 -30.40
C LEU A 114 -14.22 5.94 -29.55
N PHE A 115 -13.46 5.39 -28.60
CA PHE A 115 -12.49 6.16 -27.82
C PHE A 115 -11.15 6.31 -28.55
N ALA A 116 -10.75 5.29 -29.32
CA ALA A 116 -9.51 5.27 -30.10
C ALA A 116 -9.78 4.89 -31.57
N PRO A 117 -10.37 5.78 -32.39
CA PRO A 117 -10.57 5.54 -33.81
C PRO A 117 -9.23 5.39 -34.56
N LEU A 118 -9.16 4.40 -35.47
CA LEU A 118 -7.96 4.11 -36.28
C LEU A 118 -7.61 5.21 -37.29
N ASN A 119 -8.54 6.13 -37.58
CA ASN A 119 -8.30 7.30 -38.42
C ASN A 119 -8.05 8.51 -37.51
N THR A 120 -6.83 9.05 -37.53
CA THR A 120 -6.41 10.22 -36.74
C THR A 120 -7.30 11.46 -36.95
N THR A 121 -7.87 11.62 -38.14
CA THR A 121 -8.85 12.70 -38.42
C THR A 121 -10.12 12.58 -37.57
N GLN A 122 -10.54 11.36 -37.23
CA GLN A 122 -11.72 11.11 -36.40
C GLN A 122 -11.45 11.30 -34.92
N PHE A 123 -10.19 11.17 -34.46
CA PHE A 123 -9.84 11.46 -33.08
C PHE A 123 -10.03 12.95 -32.73
N LEU A 124 -9.81 13.82 -33.71
CA LEU A 124 -9.98 15.27 -33.61
C LEU A 124 -11.45 15.73 -33.81
N ASP A 125 -12.40 14.80 -34.03
CA ASP A 125 -13.81 15.14 -34.12
C ASP A 125 -14.40 15.48 -32.73
N PRO A 126 -15.24 16.53 -32.60
CA PRO A 126 -15.86 16.90 -31.33
C PRO A 126 -16.67 15.78 -30.65
N SER A 127 -17.16 14.79 -31.39
CA SER A 127 -17.83 13.62 -30.81
C SER A 127 -16.87 12.70 -30.04
N THR A 128 -15.61 12.58 -30.45
CA THR A 128 -14.57 11.86 -29.71
C THR A 128 -14.25 12.60 -28.40
N LEU A 129 -14.05 13.91 -28.43
CA LEU A 129 -13.87 14.72 -27.21
C LEU A 129 -15.09 14.64 -26.28
N THR A 130 -16.30 14.67 -26.83
CA THR A 130 -17.55 14.51 -26.06
C THR A 130 -17.60 13.16 -25.37
N LEU A 131 -17.19 12.08 -26.05
CA LEU A 131 -17.15 10.73 -25.48
C LEU A 131 -16.08 10.60 -24.40
N TRP A 132 -14.87 11.13 -24.61
CA TRP A 132 -13.80 11.14 -23.60
C TRP A 132 -14.22 11.91 -22.34
N ASN A 133 -14.96 13.01 -22.47
CA ASN A 133 -15.54 13.73 -21.33
C ASN A 133 -16.53 12.88 -20.51
N THR A 134 -17.16 11.83 -21.07
CA THR A 134 -18.01 10.92 -20.28
C THR A 134 -17.24 10.04 -19.29
N LEU A 135 -15.91 9.95 -19.43
CA LEU A 135 -15.05 9.28 -18.45
C LEU A 135 -14.80 10.16 -17.22
N MET A 136 -14.89 11.49 -17.35
CA MET A 136 -14.57 12.43 -16.27
C MET A 136 -15.71 12.56 -15.24
N PRO A 137 -15.39 12.92 -13.99
CA PRO A 137 -16.43 13.31 -13.03
C PRO A 137 -17.17 14.57 -13.49
N PRO A 138 -18.44 14.76 -13.13
CA PRO A 138 -19.16 16.00 -13.46
C PRO A 138 -18.54 17.21 -12.74
N GLY A 139 -18.52 18.36 -13.42
CA GLY A 139 -18.02 19.63 -12.86
C GLY A 139 -16.53 19.90 -13.08
N THR A 140 -15.87 19.20 -14.01
CA THR A 140 -14.50 19.50 -14.44
C THR A 140 -14.32 20.94 -14.93
N GLY A 141 -13.13 21.49 -14.73
CA GLY A 141 -12.74 22.81 -15.22
C GLY A 141 -11.48 23.37 -14.55
N LEU A 142 -11.01 24.49 -15.07
CA LEU A 142 -9.88 25.21 -14.46
C LEU A 142 -10.28 25.81 -13.10
N PRO A 143 -9.40 25.79 -12.08
CA PRO A 143 -9.62 26.55 -10.86
C PRO A 143 -9.66 28.05 -11.17
N THR A 144 -10.39 28.83 -10.36
CA THR A 144 -10.27 30.29 -10.37
C THR A 144 -8.80 30.67 -10.10
N PRO A 145 -8.12 31.43 -11.00
CA PRO A 145 -6.70 31.68 -10.85
C PRO A 145 -6.35 32.45 -9.56
N ASP A 146 -5.76 31.75 -8.60
CA ASP A 146 -5.28 32.31 -7.34
C ASP A 146 -3.78 31.97 -7.16
N PRO A 147 -2.87 32.95 -7.25
CA PRO A 147 -1.44 32.72 -7.10
C PRO A 147 -1.01 32.45 -5.64
N THR A 148 -1.94 32.46 -4.68
CA THR A 148 -1.67 32.22 -3.24
C THR A 148 -2.04 30.81 -2.77
N HIS A 149 -2.78 30.02 -3.58
CA HIS A 149 -3.24 28.68 -3.21
C HIS A 149 -2.73 27.60 -4.17
N THR A 150 -2.00 26.62 -3.64
CA THR A 150 -1.66 25.38 -4.38
C THR A 150 -2.91 24.52 -4.55
N PHE A 151 -3.37 24.35 -5.79
CA PHE A 151 -4.39 23.34 -6.11
C PHE A 151 -3.74 21.98 -6.39
N PHE A 152 -4.51 20.90 -6.22
CA PHE A 152 -4.08 19.53 -6.46
C PHE A 152 -5.07 18.82 -7.37
N THR A 153 -4.60 18.17 -8.42
CA THR A 153 -5.41 17.35 -9.33
C THR A 153 -5.54 15.92 -8.81
N THR A 154 -6.50 15.16 -9.35
CA THR A 154 -6.65 13.74 -9.02
C THR A 154 -5.84 12.90 -10.00
N SER A 155 -4.98 11.99 -9.51
CA SER A 155 -4.07 11.23 -10.38
C SER A 155 -4.81 10.42 -11.45
N MET A 156 -5.93 9.76 -11.12
CA MET A 156 -6.73 9.00 -12.10
C MET A 156 -7.20 9.86 -13.28
N THR A 157 -7.74 11.06 -13.01
CA THR A 157 -8.23 11.95 -14.07
C THR A 157 -7.09 12.58 -14.86
N HIS A 158 -5.93 12.80 -14.24
CA HIS A 158 -4.73 13.25 -14.94
C HIS A 158 -4.11 12.14 -15.81
N GLN A 159 -4.23 10.87 -15.44
CA GLN A 159 -3.86 9.74 -16.32
C GLN A 159 -4.74 9.71 -17.59
N LEU A 160 -6.05 9.96 -17.46
CA LEU A 160 -6.96 10.04 -18.60
C LEU A 160 -6.64 11.22 -19.54
N HIS A 161 -6.37 12.40 -18.96
CA HIS A 161 -5.82 13.56 -19.67
C HIS A 161 -4.55 13.20 -20.45
N CYS A 162 -3.58 12.53 -19.81
CA CYS A 162 -2.34 12.12 -20.46
C CYS A 162 -2.59 11.22 -21.68
N VAL A 163 -3.48 10.23 -21.58
CA VAL A 163 -3.80 9.33 -22.71
C VAL A 163 -4.54 10.08 -23.82
N TYR A 164 -5.53 10.94 -23.49
CA TYR A 164 -6.23 11.75 -24.47
C TYR A 164 -5.27 12.69 -25.21
N MET A 165 -4.44 13.43 -24.48
CA MET A 165 -3.49 14.39 -25.07
C MET A 165 -2.41 13.69 -25.88
N MET A 166 -1.91 12.52 -25.47
CA MET A 166 -1.02 11.71 -26.31
C MET A 166 -1.66 11.35 -27.66
N ALA A 167 -2.92 10.92 -27.67
CA ALA A 167 -3.64 10.57 -28.88
C ALA A 167 -4.02 11.80 -29.75
N ARG A 168 -4.38 12.94 -29.13
CA ARG A 168 -4.59 14.24 -29.81
C ARG A 168 -3.31 14.72 -30.50
N ILE A 169 -2.19 14.71 -29.78
CA ILE A 169 -0.87 15.11 -30.28
C ILE A 169 -0.41 14.18 -31.41
N PHE A 170 -0.49 12.87 -31.23
CA PHE A 170 -0.19 11.90 -32.29
C PHE A 170 -1.04 12.16 -33.55
N SER A 171 -2.33 12.41 -33.39
CA SER A 171 -3.24 12.68 -34.50
C SER A 171 -2.88 13.95 -35.25
N GLY A 172 -2.58 15.05 -34.54
CA GLY A 172 -2.13 16.30 -35.16
C GLY A 172 -0.77 16.16 -35.87
N VAL A 173 0.16 15.38 -35.31
CA VAL A 173 1.46 15.07 -35.93
C VAL A 173 1.29 14.27 -37.22
N VAL A 174 0.48 13.21 -37.21
CA VAL A 174 0.22 12.36 -38.40
C VAL A 174 -0.44 13.15 -39.54
N LEU A 175 -1.30 14.11 -39.21
CA LEU A 175 -1.95 14.99 -40.20
C LEU A 175 -1.05 16.14 -40.69
N ASN A 176 0.21 16.20 -40.26
CA ASN A 176 1.16 17.28 -40.53
C ASN A 176 0.61 18.67 -40.15
N THR A 177 -0.14 18.72 -39.05
CA THR A 177 -0.67 19.97 -38.44
C THR A 177 0.22 20.48 -37.29
N THR A 178 1.51 20.10 -37.33
CA THR A 178 2.57 20.58 -36.43
C THR A 178 2.99 22.02 -36.72
N GLU A 179 2.79 22.50 -37.94
CA GLU A 179 2.79 23.94 -38.26
C GLU A 179 1.36 24.49 -38.14
N ALA A 180 1.24 25.75 -37.72
CA ALA A 180 0.00 26.38 -37.26
C ALA A 180 -1.04 26.69 -38.37
N ILE A 181 -1.52 25.65 -39.05
CA ILE A 181 -2.59 25.69 -40.06
C ILE A 181 -3.98 25.73 -39.38
N GLN A 182 -4.06 25.35 -38.11
CA GLN A 182 -5.15 25.67 -37.19
C GLN A 182 -4.57 26.15 -35.85
N GLU A 183 -4.78 27.41 -35.50
CA GLU A 183 -4.43 27.97 -34.19
C GLU A 183 -5.13 27.18 -33.07
N GLY A 184 -4.37 26.71 -32.07
CA GLY A 184 -4.91 26.00 -30.90
C GLY A 184 -5.23 24.51 -31.08
N LEU A 185 -4.92 23.88 -32.22
CA LEU A 185 -5.16 22.44 -32.39
C LEU A 185 -4.28 21.59 -31.46
N LEU A 186 -2.99 21.93 -31.37
CA LEU A 186 -2.00 21.36 -30.45
C LEU A 186 -1.42 22.45 -29.53
N PRO A 187 -0.93 22.10 -28.32
CA PRO A 187 -0.15 23.01 -27.48
C PRO A 187 1.16 23.46 -28.15
N ASP A 188 1.61 24.68 -27.87
CA ASP A 188 2.91 25.20 -28.36
C ASP A 188 4.10 24.32 -27.89
N ASP A 189 3.96 23.65 -26.75
CA ASP A 189 4.95 22.78 -26.14
C ASP A 189 4.66 21.28 -26.35
N TRP A 190 3.83 20.90 -27.33
CA TRP A 190 3.32 19.53 -27.53
C TRP A 190 4.36 18.41 -27.38
N HIS A 191 5.60 18.63 -27.81
CA HIS A 191 6.68 17.64 -27.69
C HIS A 191 7.09 17.42 -26.22
N PHE A 192 7.16 18.48 -25.41
CA PHE A 192 7.38 18.38 -23.97
C PHE A 192 6.17 17.73 -23.29
N HIS A 193 4.96 18.19 -23.58
CA HIS A 193 3.73 17.64 -23.02
C HIS A 193 3.58 16.13 -23.31
N PHE A 194 3.81 15.70 -24.55
CA PHE A 194 3.77 14.29 -24.94
C PHE A 194 4.79 13.44 -24.16
N MET A 195 6.05 13.90 -24.07
CA MET A 195 7.09 13.16 -23.34
C MET A 195 6.87 13.16 -21.82
N HIS A 196 6.25 14.21 -21.27
CA HIS A 196 5.79 14.23 -19.88
C HIS A 196 4.69 13.19 -19.64
N CYS A 197 3.68 13.13 -20.49
CA CYS A 197 2.60 12.13 -20.44
C CYS A 197 3.15 10.70 -20.53
N VAL A 198 4.13 10.43 -21.39
CA VAL A 198 4.80 9.13 -21.51
C VAL A 198 5.45 8.69 -20.19
N ASP A 199 6.22 9.57 -19.53
CA ASP A 199 6.84 9.21 -18.25
C ASP A 199 5.83 9.12 -17.10
N TYR A 200 4.82 9.99 -17.08
CA TYR A 200 3.75 9.95 -16.08
C TYR A 200 2.95 8.64 -16.18
N MET A 201 2.58 8.21 -17.39
CA MET A 201 1.89 6.94 -17.60
C MET A 201 2.76 5.73 -17.28
N ARG A 202 4.08 5.78 -17.56
CA ARG A 202 5.04 4.77 -17.07
C ARG A 202 5.00 4.65 -15.55
N GLN A 203 5.02 5.78 -14.83
CA GLN A 203 4.93 5.78 -13.36
C GLN A 203 3.57 5.30 -12.85
N ALA A 204 2.47 5.65 -13.53
CA ALA A 204 1.12 5.18 -13.20
C ALA A 204 1.00 3.65 -13.33
N VAL A 205 1.49 3.06 -14.44
CA VAL A 205 1.51 1.60 -14.64
C VAL A 205 2.36 0.91 -13.58
N MET A 206 3.55 1.45 -13.26
CA MET A 206 4.39 0.91 -12.18
C MET A 206 3.78 1.05 -10.77
N CYS A 207 2.90 2.03 -10.55
CA CYS A 207 2.20 2.24 -9.29
C CYS A 207 0.96 1.35 -9.13
N GLY A 208 0.24 1.11 -10.24
CA GLY A 208 -0.88 0.16 -10.28
C GLY A 208 -0.42 -1.29 -10.20
N ALA A 209 0.67 -1.62 -10.91
CA ALA A 209 1.32 -2.93 -10.94
C ALA A 209 0.32 -4.09 -11.11
N ASP A 210 -0.55 -3.99 -12.13
CA ASP A 210 -1.55 -5.03 -12.40
C ASP A 210 -0.87 -6.37 -12.71
N LEU A 211 -1.43 -7.44 -12.15
CA LEU A 211 -0.93 -8.82 -12.24
C LEU A 211 -1.93 -9.73 -12.98
N ALA A 212 -2.86 -9.14 -13.73
CA ALA A 212 -3.69 -9.85 -14.68
C ALA A 212 -2.81 -10.63 -15.68
N MET A 213 -3.15 -11.91 -15.89
CA MET A 213 -2.53 -12.71 -16.94
C MET A 213 -3.26 -12.43 -18.25
N GLU A 214 -2.60 -11.71 -19.16
CA GLU A 214 -3.12 -11.43 -20.50
C GLU A 214 -2.91 -12.67 -21.39
N PRO A 215 -3.98 -13.19 -22.04
CA PRO A 215 -3.85 -14.33 -22.94
C PRO A 215 -3.19 -13.90 -24.25
N HIS A 216 -2.59 -14.86 -24.94
CA HIS A 216 -2.20 -14.72 -26.35
C HIS A 216 -2.59 -16.02 -27.06
N GLU A 217 -3.50 -15.94 -28.02
CA GLU A 217 -3.86 -17.07 -28.86
C GLU A 217 -2.81 -17.27 -29.97
N PRO A 218 -2.63 -18.50 -30.50
CA PRO A 218 -1.54 -18.80 -31.43
C PRO A 218 -1.55 -18.00 -32.74
N ASP A 219 -2.69 -17.43 -33.13
CA ASP A 219 -2.87 -16.64 -34.34
C ASP A 219 -2.91 -15.12 -34.11
N ASP A 220 -2.74 -14.63 -32.88
CA ASP A 220 -2.59 -13.19 -32.58
C ASP A 220 -1.25 -12.61 -33.05
N LEU A 221 -0.31 -13.47 -33.45
CA LEU A 221 0.97 -13.08 -34.05
C LEU A 221 0.84 -12.63 -35.52
N GLU A 222 -0.38 -12.62 -36.08
CA GLU A 222 -0.65 -12.12 -37.43
C GLU A 222 -0.83 -10.59 -37.45
N GLU A 223 0.07 -9.90 -38.14
CA GLU A 223 0.12 -8.43 -38.26
C GLU A 223 -1.22 -7.85 -38.75
N GLY A 224 -1.87 -7.06 -37.88
CA GLY A 224 -3.13 -6.37 -38.19
C GLY A 224 -4.38 -6.90 -37.51
N LYS A 225 -4.31 -7.97 -36.70
CA LYS A 225 -5.37 -8.29 -35.74
C LYS A 225 -5.37 -7.29 -34.57
N LEU A 226 -6.52 -7.13 -33.92
CA LEU A 226 -6.64 -6.33 -32.70
C LEU A 226 -5.99 -7.11 -31.54
N ASP A 227 -5.14 -6.41 -30.78
CA ASP A 227 -4.13 -6.97 -29.87
C ASP A 227 -4.59 -8.14 -28.97
N ALA A 228 -3.69 -9.11 -28.78
CA ALA A 228 -3.93 -10.34 -28.01
C ALA A 228 -4.47 -10.11 -26.59
N ALA A 229 -4.01 -9.02 -25.95
CA ALA A 229 -4.28 -8.74 -24.54
C ALA A 229 -5.75 -8.50 -24.19
N TRP A 230 -6.62 -8.20 -25.17
CA TRP A 230 -8.06 -8.01 -24.92
C TRP A 230 -8.72 -9.34 -24.47
N GLY A 231 -9.60 -9.28 -23.48
CA GLY A 231 -10.25 -10.48 -22.90
C GLY A 231 -9.69 -10.92 -21.54
N ALA A 232 -8.51 -10.43 -21.15
CA ALA A 232 -7.93 -10.61 -19.83
C ALA A 232 -8.86 -10.11 -18.69
N ARG A 233 -8.65 -10.58 -17.46
CA ARG A 233 -9.48 -10.23 -16.28
C ARG A 233 -8.68 -9.51 -15.21
N HIS A 234 -8.92 -8.21 -15.12
CA HIS A 234 -8.27 -7.25 -14.22
C HIS A 234 -9.10 -7.04 -12.95
N VAL A 235 -8.48 -6.61 -11.86
CA VAL A 235 -9.20 -6.25 -10.61
C VAL A 235 -9.23 -4.73 -10.47
N CYS A 236 -10.34 -4.13 -10.88
CA CYS A 236 -10.50 -2.68 -10.92
C CYS A 236 -11.28 -2.17 -9.69
N LYS A 237 -11.15 -0.87 -9.39
CA LYS A 237 -12.15 -0.15 -8.59
C LYS A 237 -13.42 0.00 -9.40
N ASP A 238 -14.58 0.05 -8.74
CA ASP A 238 -15.82 0.46 -9.40
C ASP A 238 -15.68 1.90 -9.90
N TYR A 239 -15.58 2.03 -11.22
CA TYR A 239 -15.31 3.31 -11.87
C TYR A 239 -16.43 4.33 -11.65
N GLY A 240 -17.69 3.88 -11.60
CA GLY A 240 -18.85 4.74 -11.37
C GLY A 240 -18.92 5.25 -9.92
N VAL A 241 -18.50 4.44 -8.95
CA VAL A 241 -18.37 4.90 -7.55
C VAL A 241 -17.21 5.89 -7.40
N VAL A 242 -16.09 5.68 -8.12
CA VAL A 242 -14.96 6.63 -8.13
C VAL A 242 -15.33 7.97 -8.77
N THR A 243 -15.88 7.98 -9.99
CA THR A 243 -16.24 9.25 -10.66
C THR A 243 -17.36 9.99 -9.93
N LYS A 244 -18.34 9.28 -9.36
CA LYS A 244 -19.35 9.92 -8.52
C LYS A 244 -18.72 10.59 -7.30
N TYR A 245 -17.88 9.89 -6.54
CA TYR A 245 -17.20 10.48 -5.37
C TYR A 245 -16.39 11.74 -5.73
N LEU A 246 -15.71 11.72 -6.88
CA LEU A 246 -14.97 12.89 -7.36
C LEU A 246 -15.91 14.05 -7.74
N GLY A 247 -17.06 13.78 -8.38
CA GLY A 247 -18.08 14.79 -8.68
C GLY A 247 -18.77 15.38 -7.44
N ASP A 248 -19.07 14.55 -6.45
CA ASP A 248 -19.57 14.98 -5.13
C ASP A 248 -18.53 15.92 -4.48
N GLN A 249 -17.24 15.55 -4.48
CA GLN A 249 -16.13 16.35 -3.94
C GLN A 249 -15.83 17.66 -4.69
N ILE A 250 -16.08 17.71 -6.01
CA ILE A 250 -16.04 18.95 -6.80
C ILE A 250 -17.20 19.86 -6.41
N THR A 251 -18.40 19.30 -6.25
CA THR A 251 -19.61 20.04 -5.85
C THR A 251 -19.48 20.66 -4.45
N ASP A 252 -18.83 19.94 -3.53
CA ASP A 252 -18.50 20.44 -2.18
C ASP A 252 -17.38 21.50 -2.16
N GLY A 253 -16.72 21.77 -3.30
CA GLY A 253 -15.55 22.66 -3.39
C GLY A 253 -14.27 22.08 -2.74
N ALA A 254 -14.30 20.82 -2.32
CA ALA A 254 -13.18 20.14 -1.67
C ALA A 254 -12.10 19.65 -2.66
N ARG A 255 -12.37 19.69 -3.97
CA ARG A 255 -11.53 19.14 -5.02
C ARG A 255 -11.65 19.91 -6.33
N VAL A 256 -10.53 20.08 -7.01
CA VAL A 256 -10.47 20.53 -8.41
C VAL A 256 -10.10 19.34 -9.29
N VAL A 257 -10.77 19.21 -10.43
CA VAL A 257 -10.38 18.33 -11.53
C VAL A 257 -10.43 19.17 -12.80
N LEU A 258 -9.33 19.17 -13.54
CA LEU A 258 -9.20 19.92 -14.79
C LEU A 258 -10.08 19.32 -15.89
N ALA A 259 -9.99 19.84 -17.11
CA ALA A 259 -10.68 19.25 -18.25
C ALA A 259 -10.02 17.91 -18.64
N ILE A 260 -10.33 17.41 -19.84
CA ILE A 260 -9.57 16.28 -20.42
C ILE A 260 -8.63 16.73 -21.55
N ASP A 261 -8.71 18.01 -21.91
CA ASP A 261 -8.17 18.61 -23.13
C ASP A 261 -7.51 19.98 -22.89
N ASP A 262 -7.17 20.29 -21.62
CA ASP A 262 -6.51 21.54 -21.17
C ASP A 262 -4.99 21.66 -21.46
#